data_AF-A0A1G0RVK7-F1
#
_entry.id   AF-A0A1G0RVK7-F1
#
_cell.length_a   1.000
_cell.length_b   1.000
_cell.length_c   1.000
_cell.angle_alpha   90.00
_cell.angle_beta   90.00
_cell.angle_gamma   90.00
#
_symmetry.space_group_name_H-M   'P 1'
#
loop_
_entity.id
_entity.type
_entity.pdbx_description
1 polymer ?
#
loop_
_entity_poly.entity_id
_entity_poly.type
_entity_poly.pdbx_seq_one_letter_code
_entity_poly.pdbx_strand_id
1 'polypeptide(L)'
;IRILNEERRRALHKLGDQEFSLQENVRFESITKQLERLTYRVGLVRNAVLSYTIAVALFVLTSLLIGVGYLFEITRMNSFITVLFLLGMVSVLVGVLFAAYETYKGYAIVKYEVESEE
;
A
#
# COMPACT_ATOMS: atom_id res chain seq x y z
N ILE A 1 10.55 8.38 6.03
CA ILE A 1 10.67 7.33 7.08
C ILE A 1 12.00 7.41 7.82
N ARG A 2 13.16 7.29 7.16
CA ARG A 2 14.47 7.25 7.83
C ARG A 2 14.76 8.48 8.69
N ILE A 3 14.46 9.68 8.19
CA ILE A 3 14.66 10.95 8.89
C ILE A 3 13.78 11.03 10.16
N LEU A 4 12.48 10.76 10.07
CA LEU A 4 11.57 10.74 11.23
C LEU A 4 11.96 9.66 12.27
N ASN A 5 12.46 8.49 11.82
CA ASN A 5 12.94 7.45 12.73
C ASN A 5 14.23 7.87 13.46
N GLU A 6 15.12 8.60 12.78
CA GLU A 6 16.30 9.19 13.42
C GLU A 6 15.91 10.29 14.41
N GLU A 7 14.93 11.13 14.11
CA GLU A 7 14.39 12.10 15.07
C GLU A 7 13.77 11.43 16.30
N ARG A 8 12.93 10.40 16.11
CA ARG A 8 12.39 9.60 17.23
C ARG A 8 13.51 9.00 18.07
N ARG A 9 14.55 8.45 17.43
CA ARG A 9 15.69 7.83 18.13
C ARG A 9 16.52 8.86 18.89
N ARG A 10 16.73 10.06 18.36
CA ARG A 10 17.41 11.16 19.06
C ARG A 10 16.60 11.68 20.24
N ALA A 11 15.27 11.79 20.09
CA ALA A 11 14.38 12.16 21.18
C ALA A 11 14.37 11.10 22.29
N LEU A 12 14.31 9.80 21.94
CA LEU A 12 14.43 8.70 22.90
C LEU A 12 15.77 8.71 23.66
N HIS A 13 16.86 9.09 23.00
CA HIS A 13 18.19 9.12 23.61
C HIS A 13 18.40 10.30 24.58
N LYS A 14 17.58 11.36 24.46
CA LYS A 14 17.53 12.47 25.42
C LYS A 14 16.70 12.18 26.67
N LEU A 15 15.89 11.11 26.67
CA LEU A 15 15.05 10.70 27.80
C LEU A 15 15.82 10.23 29.04
N GLY A 16 17.12 9.91 28.87
CA GLY A 16 17.95 9.40 29.96
C GLY A 16 18.41 10.46 30.97
N ASP A 17 18.37 11.75 30.62
CA ASP A 17 19.13 12.78 31.36
C ASP A 17 18.33 13.95 31.97
N GLN A 18 17.05 14.21 31.61
CA GLN A 18 16.30 15.37 32.17
C GLN A 18 14.78 15.13 32.31
N GLU A 19 14.19 15.71 33.37
CA GLU A 19 12.72 15.81 33.55
C GLU A 19 12.08 16.49 32.34
N PHE A 20 11.04 15.86 31.79
CA PHE A 20 10.35 16.28 30.57
C PHE A 20 9.83 17.73 30.65
N SER A 21 10.14 18.53 29.63
CA SER A 21 9.30 19.68 29.29
C SER A 21 8.01 19.19 28.60
N LEU A 22 6.85 19.77 28.97
CA LEU A 22 5.55 19.48 28.32
C LEU A 22 5.63 19.59 26.78
N GLN A 23 6.48 20.48 26.27
CA GLN A 23 6.69 20.72 24.85
C GLN A 23 7.39 19.56 24.12
N GLU A 24 8.32 18.87 24.77
CA GLU A 24 9.01 17.71 24.18
C GLU A 24 8.11 16.48 24.10
N ASN A 25 7.20 16.29 25.07
CA ASN A 25 6.20 15.23 25.03
C ASN A 25 5.23 15.39 23.85
N VAL A 26 4.70 16.61 23.65
CA VAL A 26 3.79 16.91 22.53
C VAL A 26 4.46 16.64 21.17
N ARG A 27 5.73 17.01 21.03
CA ARG A 27 6.50 16.81 19.79
C ARG A 27 6.84 15.33 19.55
N PHE A 28 7.08 14.56 20.61
CA PHE A 28 7.29 13.11 20.47
C PHE A 28 6.00 12.39 20.02
N GLU A 29 4.86 12.80 20.55
CA GLU A 29 3.56 12.26 20.18
C GLU A 29 3.20 12.59 18.72
N SER A 30 3.49 13.80 18.25
CA SER A 30 3.25 14.20 16.86
C SER A 30 4.10 13.39 15.87
N ILE A 31 5.39 13.18 16.15
CA ILE A 31 6.29 12.35 15.33
C ILE A 31 5.80 10.90 15.29
N THR A 32 5.35 10.36 16.42
CA THR A 32 4.84 8.98 16.50
C THR A 32 3.57 8.82 15.66
N LYS A 33 2.62 9.76 15.74
CA LYS A 33 1.40 9.78 14.91
C LYS A 33 1.72 9.89 13.41
N GLN A 34 2.68 10.73 13.03
CA GLN A 34 3.12 10.86 11.63
C GLN A 34 3.76 9.58 11.09
N LEU A 35 4.63 8.92 11.87
CA LEU A 35 5.24 7.64 11.51
C LEU A 35 4.20 6.53 11.32
N GLU A 36 3.20 6.46 12.20
CA GLU A 36 2.13 5.47 12.12
C GLU A 36 1.27 5.68 10.86
N ARG A 37 0.90 6.93 10.57
CA ARG A 37 0.17 7.31 9.33
C ARG A 37 0.97 6.97 8.08
N LEU A 38 2.28 7.26 8.05
CA LEU A 38 3.14 6.95 6.90
C LEU A 38 3.26 5.44 6.68
N THR A 39 3.47 4.68 7.74
CA THR A 39 3.64 3.22 7.68
C THR A 39 2.37 2.54 7.17
N TYR A 40 1.21 3.00 7.62
CA TYR A 40 -0.08 2.50 7.17
C TYR A 40 -0.31 2.76 5.67
N ARG A 41 -0.01 3.97 5.19
CA ARG A 41 -0.14 4.33 3.77
C ARG A 41 0.77 3.49 2.89
N VAL A 42 2.04 3.30 3.29
CA VAL A 42 2.99 2.47 2.54
C VAL A 42 2.49 1.03 2.44
N GLY A 43 1.84 0.50 3.48
CA GLY A 43 1.20 -0.83 3.43
C GLY A 43 0.10 -0.93 2.36
N LEU A 44 -0.77 0.08 2.25
CA LEU A 44 -1.84 0.12 1.25
C LEU A 44 -1.29 0.22 -0.18
N VAL A 45 -0.33 1.12 -0.42
CA VAL A 45 0.33 1.25 -1.73
C VAL A 45 1.00 -0.07 -2.12
N ARG A 46 1.74 -0.69 -1.18
CA ARG A 46 2.38 -1.98 -1.43
C ARG A 46 1.36 -3.04 -1.84
N ASN A 47 0.25 -3.15 -1.12
CA ASN A 47 -0.78 -4.14 -1.42
C ASN A 47 -1.46 -3.88 -2.77
N ALA A 48 -1.72 -2.61 -3.11
CA ALA A 48 -2.24 -2.23 -4.43
C ALA A 48 -1.30 -2.67 -5.56
N VAL A 49 -0.01 -2.31 -5.45
CA VAL A 49 1.02 -2.63 -6.46
C VAL A 49 1.21 -4.14 -6.59
N LEU A 50 1.27 -4.88 -5.48
CA LEU A 50 1.38 -6.34 -5.51
C LEU A 50 0.17 -6.97 -6.21
N SER A 51 -1.05 -6.52 -5.89
CA SER A 51 -2.28 -7.03 -6.50
C SER A 51 -2.30 -6.78 -8.01
N TYR A 52 -1.90 -5.59 -8.46
CA TYR A 52 -1.79 -5.30 -9.89
C TYR A 52 -0.70 -6.12 -10.58
N THR A 53 0.43 -6.34 -9.93
CA THR A 53 1.52 -7.15 -10.49
C THR A 53 1.09 -8.60 -10.67
N ILE A 54 0.35 -9.16 -9.69
CA ILE A 54 -0.26 -10.50 -9.80
C ILE A 54 -1.27 -10.53 -10.95
N ALA A 55 -2.13 -9.51 -11.09
CA ALA A 55 -3.09 -9.42 -12.18
C ALA A 55 -2.40 -9.44 -13.55
N VAL A 56 -1.35 -8.63 -13.73
CA VAL A 56 -0.56 -8.59 -14.96
C VAL A 56 0.04 -9.96 -15.26
N ALA A 57 0.64 -10.63 -14.27
CA ALA A 57 1.20 -11.97 -14.44
C ALA A 57 0.14 -12.99 -14.88
N LEU A 58 -1.05 -12.96 -14.26
CA LEU A 58 -2.17 -13.83 -14.61
C LEU A 58 -2.68 -13.56 -16.03
N PHE A 59 -2.77 -12.31 -16.47
CA PHE A 59 -3.20 -11.98 -17.83
C PHE A 59 -2.16 -12.35 -18.89
N VAL A 60 -0.88 -12.18 -18.60
CA VAL A 60 0.20 -12.67 -19.47
C VAL A 60 0.11 -14.18 -19.62
N LEU A 61 -0.04 -14.91 -18.51
CA LEU A 61 -0.18 -16.37 -18.53
C LEU A 61 -1.44 -16.81 -19.27
N THR A 62 -2.57 -16.15 -19.04
CA THR A 62 -3.82 -16.40 -19.77
C THR A 62 -3.62 -16.22 -21.28
N SER A 63 -2.95 -15.15 -21.69
CA SER A 63 -2.68 -14.86 -23.11
C SER A 63 -1.79 -15.92 -23.76
N LEU A 64 -0.75 -16.40 -23.05
CA LEU A 64 0.10 -17.49 -23.51
C LEU A 64 -0.70 -18.80 -23.66
N LEU A 65 -1.56 -19.12 -22.70
CA LEU A 65 -2.38 -20.33 -22.74
C LEU A 65 -3.42 -20.30 -23.88
N ILE A 66 -4.00 -19.14 -24.18
CA ILE A 66 -4.87 -18.97 -25.35
C ILE A 66 -4.09 -19.26 -26.64
N GLY A 67 -2.88 -18.70 -26.77
CA GLY A 67 -2.02 -18.94 -27.93
C GLY A 67 -1.66 -20.42 -28.10
N VAL A 68 -1.27 -21.10 -27.01
CA VAL A 68 -0.99 -22.54 -27.01
C VAL A 68 -2.25 -23.35 -27.36
N GLY A 69 -3.38 -23.02 -26.76
CA GLY A 69 -4.66 -23.69 -27.04
C GLY A 69 -5.04 -23.61 -28.52
N TYR A 70 -4.76 -22.48 -29.16
CA TYR A 70 -5.00 -22.29 -30.59
C TYR A 70 -4.02 -23.11 -31.46
N LEU A 71 -2.72 -23.09 -31.16
CA LEU A 71 -1.70 -23.80 -31.96
C LEU A 71 -1.82 -25.32 -31.91
N PHE A 72 -2.30 -25.87 -30.80
CA PHE A 72 -2.42 -27.31 -30.59
C PHE A 72 -3.87 -27.82 -30.65
N GLU A 73 -4.82 -26.98 -31.07
CA GLU A 73 -6.27 -27.28 -31.14
C GLU A 73 -6.86 -27.86 -29.84
N ILE A 74 -6.32 -27.48 -28.68
CA ILE A 74 -6.72 -28.01 -27.37
C ILE A 74 -7.93 -27.22 -26.84
N THR A 75 -9.11 -27.52 -27.37
CA THR A 75 -10.38 -26.89 -26.96
C THR A 75 -10.78 -27.17 -25.50
N ARG A 76 -10.23 -28.22 -24.89
CA ARG A 76 -10.53 -28.62 -23.50
C ARG A 76 -9.92 -27.69 -22.44
N MET A 77 -9.01 -26.78 -22.81
CA MET A 77 -8.36 -25.83 -21.89
C MET A 77 -9.19 -24.57 -21.60
N ASN A 78 -10.29 -24.33 -22.32
CA ASN A 78 -11.05 -23.09 -22.22
C ASN A 78 -11.52 -22.79 -20.78
N SER A 79 -12.07 -23.78 -20.07
CA SER A 79 -12.52 -23.57 -18.69
C SER A 79 -11.38 -23.15 -17.76
N PHE A 80 -10.19 -23.73 -17.93
CA PHE A 80 -9.01 -23.38 -17.13
C PHE A 80 -8.52 -21.96 -17.42
N ILE A 81 -8.46 -21.59 -18.70
CA ILE A 81 -8.10 -20.23 -19.15
C ILE A 81 -9.09 -19.20 -18.58
N THR A 82 -10.40 -19.49 -18.62
CA THR A 82 -11.43 -18.60 -18.07
C THR A 82 -11.27 -18.41 -16.56
N VAL A 83 -10.98 -19.47 -15.80
CA VAL A 83 -10.73 -19.35 -14.35
C VAL A 83 -9.51 -18.48 -14.08
N LEU A 84 -8.42 -18.68 -14.83
CA LEU A 84 -7.19 -17.89 -14.68
C LEU A 84 -7.41 -16.41 -15.00
N PHE A 85 -8.18 -16.13 -16.05
CA PHE A 85 -8.60 -14.78 -16.41
C PHE A 85 -9.44 -14.13 -15.29
N LEU A 86 -10.43 -14.85 -14.74
CA LEU A 86 -11.26 -14.35 -13.65
C LEU A 86 -10.43 -14.05 -12.40
N LEU A 87 -9.45 -14.89 -12.06
CA LEU A 87 -8.51 -14.60 -10.97
C LEU A 87 -7.75 -13.28 -11.22
N GLY A 88 -7.29 -13.05 -12.46
CA GLY A 88 -6.68 -11.79 -12.86
C GLY A 88 -7.59 -10.59 -12.63
N MET A 89 -8.87 -10.70 -13.03
CA MET A 89 -9.88 -9.65 -12.81
C MET A 89 -10.13 -9.37 -11.33
N VAL A 90 -10.19 -10.41 -10.48
CA VAL A 90 -10.32 -10.26 -9.03
C VAL A 90 -9.08 -9.55 -8.46
N SER A 91 -7.87 -9.89 -8.91
CA SER A 91 -6.65 -9.20 -8.49
C SER A 91 -6.62 -7.73 -8.91
N VAL A 92 -7.15 -7.37 -10.08
CA VAL A 92 -7.34 -5.95 -10.45
C VAL A 92 -8.28 -5.26 -9.49
N LEU A 93 -9.45 -5.85 -9.20
CA LEU A 93 -10.44 -5.27 -8.31
C LEU A 93 -9.86 -5.02 -6.91
N VAL A 94 -9.16 -6.00 -6.35
CA VAL A 94 -8.47 -5.87 -5.05
C VAL A 94 -7.44 -4.73 -5.08
N GLY A 95 -6.66 -4.61 -6.16
CA GLY A 95 -5.69 -3.53 -6.32
C GLY A 95 -6.35 -2.14 -6.36
N VAL A 96 -7.48 -2.02 -7.06
CA VAL A 96 -8.27 -0.78 -7.13
C VAL A 96 -8.82 -0.41 -5.75
N LEU A 97 -9.31 -1.38 -4.98
CA LEU A 97 -9.81 -1.13 -3.63
C LEU A 97 -8.71 -0.60 -2.70
N PHE A 98 -7.50 -1.19 -2.74
CA PHE A 98 -6.37 -0.68 -1.96
C PHE A 98 -5.95 0.73 -2.41
N ALA A 99 -5.91 1.00 -3.71
CA ALA A 99 -5.55 2.31 -4.25
C ALA A 99 -6.60 3.39 -3.89
N ALA A 100 -7.89 3.06 -4.00
CA ALA A 100 -8.98 3.96 -3.63
C ALA A 100 -8.94 4.29 -2.12
N TYR A 101 -8.70 3.28 -1.30
CA TYR A 101 -8.61 3.46 0.15
C TYR A 101 -7.37 4.28 0.54
N GLU A 102 -6.23 4.08 -0.13
CA GLU A 102 -5.05 4.93 0.03
C GLU A 102 -5.34 6.38 -0.36
N THR A 103 -6.00 6.59 -1.50
CA THR A 103 -6.35 7.93 -2.00
C THR A 103 -7.28 8.65 -1.02
N TYR A 104 -8.29 7.95 -0.50
CA TYR A 104 -9.23 8.50 0.49
C TYR A 104 -8.53 8.91 1.79
N LYS A 105 -7.67 8.04 2.34
CA LYS A 105 -6.89 8.35 3.55
C LYS A 105 -5.86 9.45 3.31
N GLY A 106 -5.22 9.45 2.15
CA GLY A 106 -4.26 10.47 1.75
C GLY A 106 -4.91 11.85 1.70
N TYR A 107 -6.09 11.94 1.06
CA TYR A 107 -6.87 13.17 1.00
C TYR A 107 -7.30 13.65 2.39
N ALA A 108 -7.81 12.74 3.25
CA ALA A 108 -8.21 13.09 4.60
C ALA A 108 -7.05 13.69 5.42
N ILE A 109 -5.85 13.10 5.35
CA ILE A 109 -4.68 13.60 6.08
C ILE A 109 -4.29 15.00 5.62
N VAL A 110 -4.19 15.22 4.31
CA VAL A 110 -3.84 16.54 3.74
C VAL A 110 -4.87 17.59 4.12
N LYS A 111 -6.16 17.23 4.07
CA LYS A 111 -7.23 18.14 4.48
C LYS A 111 -7.10 18.57 5.95
N TYR A 112 -6.81 17.63 6.86
CA TYR A 112 -6.57 17.95 8.27
C TYR A 112 -5.33 18.82 8.49
N GLU A 113 -4.26 18.63 7.71
CA GLU A 113 -3.05 19.45 7.80
C GLU A 113 -3.35 20.91 7.39
N VAL A 114 -4.07 21.11 6.28
CA VAL A 114 -4.46 22.45 5.80
C VAL A 114 -5.39 23.16 6.79
N GLU A 115 -6.41 22.48 7.32
CA GLU A 115 -7.35 23.06 8.29
C GLU A 115 -6.71 23.38 9.66
N SER A 116 -5.56 22.76 9.98
CA SER A 116 -4.85 23.01 11.25
C SER A 116 -3.84 24.16 11.20
N GLU A 117 -3.51 24.64 9.99
CA GLU A 117 -2.60 25.78 9.77
C GLU A 117 -3.35 27.12 9.59
N GLU A 118 -4.69 27.10 9.49
CA GLU A 118 -5.58 28.28 9.56
C GLU A 118 -6.01 28.61 11.00
#